data_AF-A0A101EFD3-F1
#
_entry.id   AF-A0A101EFD3-F1
#
_cell.length_a   1.000
_cell.length_b   1.000
_cell.length_c   1.000
_cell.angle_alpha   90.00
_cell.angle_beta   90.00
_cell.angle_gamma   90.00
#
_symmetry.space_group_name_H-M   'P 1'
#
loop_
_entity.id
_entity.type
_entity.pdbx_description
1 polymer ?
#
loop_
_entity_poly.entity_id
_entity_poly.type
_entity_poly.pdbx_seq_one_letter_code
_entity_poly.pdbx_strand_id
1 'polypeptide(L)' 'MEKAFEYLDAPVKRVCGKNVPIPFSPPLERFVIPQVEDIVNAAKTILK' A
#
# COMPACT_ATOMS: atom_id res chain seq x y z
N MET A 1 8.35 -0.30 23.47
CA MET A 1 7.81 1.05 23.71
C MET A 1 7.62 1.71 22.36
N GLU A 2 6.37 1.94 21.96
CA GLU A 2 6.04 2.58 20.70
C GLU A 2 6.32 4.09 20.82
N LYS A 3 7.15 4.63 19.91
CA LYS A 3 7.74 5.98 20.08
C LYS A 3 6.83 7.13 19.65
N ALA A 4 5.83 6.85 18.81
CA ALA A 4 5.08 7.90 18.12
C ALA A 4 3.58 7.59 17.97
N PHE A 5 3.05 6.64 18.74
CA PHE A 5 1.66 6.21 18.60
C PHE A 5 0.66 7.36 18.84
N GLU A 6 0.90 8.15 19.89
CA GLU A 6 0.07 9.32 20.25
C GLU A 6 0.08 10.45 19.20
N TYR A 7 1.02 10.43 18.24
CA TYR A 7 1.10 11.44 17.18
C TYR A 7 0.31 11.04 15.93
N LEU A 8 -0.28 9.86 15.89
CA LEU A 8 -1.02 9.37 14.73
C LEU A 8 -2.45 9.90 14.73
N ASP A 9 -2.75 10.85 13.84
CA ASP A 9 -4.12 11.33 13.61
C ASP A 9 -4.99 10.31 12.84
N ALA A 10 -4.36 9.28 12.27
CA ALA A 10 -5.01 8.28 11.44
C ALA A 10 -4.28 6.92 11.49
N PRO A 11 -4.97 5.80 11.21
CA PRO A 11 -4.35 4.48 11.23
C PRO A 11 -3.29 4.31 10.13
N VAL A 12 -2.18 3.65 10.48
CA VAL A 12 -1.14 3.28 9.52
C VAL A 12 -1.67 2.22 8.55
N LYS A 13 -1.61 2.51 7.24
CA LYS A 13 -1.91 1.53 6.18
C LYS A 13 -0.65 1.12 5.44
N ARG A 14 -0.65 -0.10 4.91
CA ARG A 14 0.43 -0.66 4.09
C ARG A 14 -0.03 -0.81 2.66
N VAL A 15 0.80 -0.37 1.72
CA VAL A 15 0.65 -0.63 0.29
C VAL A 15 1.74 -1.63 -0.10
N CYS A 16 1.33 -2.82 -0.50
CA CYS A 16 2.22 -3.95 -0.74
C CYS A 16 1.74 -4.75 -1.94
N GLY A 17 2.63 -5.59 -2.49
CA GLY A 17 2.25 -6.50 -3.55
C GLY A 17 1.15 -7.47 -3.12
N LYS A 18 0.39 -7.98 -4.08
CA LYS A 18 -0.66 -8.97 -3.82
C LYS A 18 -0.04 -10.23 -3.22
N ASN A 19 -0.78 -10.89 -2.33
CA ASN A 19 -0.32 -12.10 -1.66
C ASN A 19 -0.38 -13.34 -2.58
N VAL A 20 0.42 -13.32 -3.63
CA VAL A 20 0.54 -14.34 -4.68
C VAL A 20 2.00 -14.39 -5.15
N PRO A 21 2.47 -15.51 -5.72
CA PRO A 21 3.75 -15.55 -6.41
C PRO A 21 3.80 -14.53 -7.55
N ILE A 22 4.98 -13.95 -7.80
CA ILE A 22 5.16 -13.01 -8.89
C ILE A 22 5.08 -13.76 -10.23
N PRO A 23 4.12 -13.42 -11.11
CA PRO A 23 3.96 -14.06 -12.41
C PRO A 23 4.95 -13.48 -13.44
N PHE A 24 5.39 -14.30 -14.39
CA PHE A 24 6.31 -13.88 -15.45
C PHE A 24 5.66 -12.99 -16.53
N SER A 25 4.35 -13.09 -16.71
CA SER A 25 3.63 -12.31 -17.72
C SER A 25 3.68 -10.82 -17.35
N PRO A 26 4.25 -9.92 -18.19
CA PRO A 26 4.36 -8.49 -17.88
C PRO A 26 3.07 -7.80 -17.42
N PRO A 27 1.89 -8.03 -18.02
CA PRO A 27 0.65 -7.45 -17.51
C PRO A 27 0.27 -7.97 -16.12
N LEU A 28 0.55 -9.23 -15.81
CA LEU A 28 0.26 -9.82 -14.50
C LEU A 28 1.28 -9.39 -13.45
N GLU A 29 2.54 -9.23 -13.82
CA GLU A 29 3.59 -8.71 -12.94
C GLU A 29 3.23 -7.30 -12.49
N ARG A 30 2.88 -6.42 -13.44
CA ARG A 30 2.40 -5.06 -13.15
C ARG A 30 1.15 -5.09 -12.26
N PHE A 31 0.25 -6.06 -12.43
CA PHE A 31 -0.96 -6.17 -11.63
C PHE A 31 -0.69 -6.58 -10.17
N VAL A 32 0.38 -7.35 -9.89
CA VAL A 32 0.68 -7.78 -8.51
C VAL A 32 1.62 -6.84 -7.77
N ILE A 33 2.38 -6.01 -8.48
CA ILE A 33 3.27 -4.99 -7.91
C ILE A 33 2.49 -3.69 -7.68
N PRO A 34 2.64 -3.01 -6.52
CA PRO A 34 1.98 -1.74 -6.28
C PRO A 34 2.33 -0.68 -7.32
N GLN A 35 1.31 0.02 -7.81
CA GLN A 35 1.46 1.14 -8.74
C GLN A 35 1.27 2.48 -8.02
N VAL A 36 1.61 3.57 -8.72
CA VAL A 36 1.49 4.94 -8.19
C VAL A 36 0.05 5.24 -7.76
N GLU A 37 -0.92 4.76 -8.54
CA GLU A 37 -2.34 4.93 -8.28
C GLU A 37 -2.75 4.27 -6.95
N ASP A 38 -2.18 3.11 -6.61
CA ASP A 38 -2.45 2.42 -5.35
C ASP A 38 -1.98 3.27 -4.15
N ILE A 39 -0.81 3.88 -4.27
CA ILE A 39 -0.22 4.76 -3.23
C ILE A 39 -1.10 6.01 -3.05
N VAL A 40 -1.45 6.67 -4.15
CA VAL A 40 -2.28 7.89 -4.12
C VAL A 40 -3.65 7.59 -3.52
N ASN A 41 -4.28 6.49 -3.91
CA ASN A 41 -5.58 6.08 -3.38
C ASN A 41 -5.51 5.71 -1.90
N ALA A 42 -4.46 5.00 -1.47
CA ALA A 42 -4.25 4.68 -0.06
C ALA A 42 -4.08 5.96 0.78
N ALA A 43 -3.25 6.90 0.34
CA ALA A 43 -3.06 8.18 1.02
C ALA A 43 -4.35 8.99 1.11
N LYS A 44 -5.09 9.13 0.00
CA LYS A 44 -6.39 9.83 -0.03
C LYS A 44 -7.45 9.19 0.86
N THR A 45 -7.41 7.88 1.05
CA THR A 45 -8.37 7.16 1.92
C THR A 45 -8.06 7.37 3.41
N ILE A 46 -6.82 7.74 3.77
CA ILE A 46 -6.42 8.04 5.15
C ILE A 46 -6.78 9.47 5.53
N LEU A 47 -6.68 10.41 4.57
CA LEU A 47 -6.93 11.85 4.79
C LEU A 47 -8.42 12.25 4.73
N LYS A 48 -9.33 11.29 4.52
CA LYS A 48 -10.78 11.54 4.42
C LYS A 48 -11.47 11.47 5.77
#